data_AF-A0A023FRR0-F1
#
_entry.id   AF-A0A023FRR0-F1
#
_cell.length_a   1.000
_cell.length_b   1.000
_cell.length_c   1.000
_cell.angle_alpha   90.00
_cell.angle_beta   90.00
_cell.angle_gamma   90.00
#
_symmetry.space_group_name_H-M   'P 1'
#
loop_
_entity.id
_entity.type
_entity.pdbx_description
1 polymer ?
#
loop_
_entity_poly.entity_id
_entity_poly.type
_entity_poly.pdbx_seq_one_letter_code
_entity_poly.pdbx_strand_id
1 'polypeptide(L)'
;MAATRFVVVVHLVTAGQQGDALGSDEQDTVVFSWLVVDLANNKVVAVQQNLVKPRSCDVNENVISESCRTEYGISEEQLKNAVPLEQVIDQFSQWARARLEAEAGGQFYFVTDGQLPLRQALHPEAVRHGILLPDAFYHFFD
;
A
#
# COMPACT_ATOMS: atom_id res chain seq x y z
N MET A 1 5.11 26.84 -2.61
CA MET A 1 5.31 25.43 -2.97
C MET A 1 5.20 25.31 -4.47
N ALA A 2 6.14 24.63 -5.13
CA ALA A 2 5.95 24.28 -6.54
C ALA A 2 4.76 23.31 -6.64
N ALA A 3 3.95 23.42 -7.70
CA ALA A 3 2.85 22.50 -7.90
C ALA A 3 3.40 21.10 -8.21
N THR A 4 2.94 20.10 -7.46
CA THR A 4 3.34 18.71 -7.66
C THR A 4 2.80 18.20 -8.99
N ARG A 5 3.66 17.54 -9.77
CA ARG A 5 3.29 16.97 -11.07
C ARG A 5 2.60 15.60 -10.94
N PHE A 6 3.03 14.78 -9.99
CA PHE A 6 2.56 13.41 -9.85
C PHE A 6 1.90 13.17 -8.50
N VAL A 7 0.78 12.47 -8.51
CA VAL A 7 0.17 11.92 -7.29
C VAL A 7 0.16 10.41 -7.37
N VAL A 8 0.30 9.76 -6.22
CA VAL A 8 0.30 8.31 -6.09
C VAL A 8 -0.96 7.91 -5.35
N VAL A 9 -1.94 7.34 -6.06
CA VAL A 9 -3.16 6.85 -5.44
C VAL A 9 -2.89 5.46 -4.87
N VAL A 10 -3.17 5.26 -3.59
CA VAL A 10 -2.93 3.99 -2.88
C VAL A 10 -4.25 3.33 -2.50
N HIS A 11 -4.28 2.01 -2.70
CA HIS A 11 -5.33 1.13 -2.22
C HIS A 11 -4.69 -0.01 -1.41
N LEU A 12 -5.29 -0.31 -0.25
CA LEU A 12 -4.85 -1.38 0.62
C LEU A 12 -5.98 -2.39 0.85
N VAL A 13 -5.56 -3.64 1.01
CA VAL A 13 -6.41 -4.73 1.50
C VAL A 13 -5.66 -5.35 2.67
N THR A 14 -6.32 -5.46 3.83
CA THR A 14 -5.78 -6.20 4.99
C THR A 14 -6.26 -7.65 4.97
N ALA A 15 -5.67 -8.54 5.75
CA ALA A 15 -6.17 -9.90 5.95
C ALA A 15 -7.50 -9.93 6.71
N GLY A 16 -7.92 -8.81 7.32
CA GLY A 16 -9.10 -8.69 8.15
C GLY A 16 -10.25 -7.96 7.47
N GLN A 17 -10.81 -6.99 8.20
CA GLN A 17 -11.91 -6.14 7.79
C GLN A 17 -11.54 -5.19 6.64
N GLN A 18 -12.55 -4.87 5.82
CA GLN A 18 -12.45 -3.99 4.65
C GLN A 18 -13.45 -2.82 4.76
N GLY A 19 -13.40 -1.91 3.79
CA GLY A 19 -14.33 -0.76 3.73
C GLY A 19 -14.20 0.17 4.93
N ASP A 20 -15.32 0.58 5.51
CA ASP A 20 -15.37 1.52 6.65
C ASP A 20 -14.66 0.99 7.91
N ALA A 21 -14.40 -0.31 7.99
CA ALA A 21 -13.73 -0.96 9.10
C ALA A 21 -12.29 -1.38 8.77
N LEU A 22 -11.71 -0.93 7.65
CA LEU A 22 -10.37 -1.28 7.21
C LEU A 22 -9.32 -1.07 8.32
N GLY A 23 -8.58 -2.13 8.65
CA GLY A 23 -7.52 -2.11 9.65
C GLY A 23 -7.97 -1.97 11.11
N SER A 24 -9.28 -1.94 11.40
CA SER A 24 -9.81 -1.80 12.77
C SER A 24 -9.57 -3.02 13.66
N ASP A 25 -9.40 -4.19 13.05
CA ASP A 25 -9.05 -5.45 13.70
C ASP A 25 -7.54 -5.73 13.68
N GLU A 26 -6.76 -4.72 13.29
CA GLU A 26 -5.31 -4.76 13.33
C GLU A 26 -4.67 -5.88 12.51
N GLN A 27 -5.38 -6.43 11.52
CA GLN A 27 -4.83 -7.45 10.64
C GLN A 27 -3.83 -6.88 9.63
N ASP A 28 -2.86 -7.71 9.23
CA ASP A 28 -1.76 -7.33 8.34
C ASP A 28 -2.24 -7.01 6.93
N THR A 29 -1.52 -6.13 6.24
CA THR A 29 -1.72 -5.85 4.82
C THR A 29 -1.42 -7.09 3.98
N VAL A 30 -2.35 -7.45 3.08
CA VAL A 30 -2.20 -8.55 2.09
C VAL A 30 -2.05 -8.03 0.66
N VAL A 31 -2.50 -6.79 0.41
CA VAL A 31 -2.30 -6.11 -0.88
C VAL A 31 -1.89 -4.67 -0.64
N PHE A 32 -0.80 -4.26 -1.29
CA PHE A 32 -0.41 -2.87 -1.46
C PHE A 32 -0.48 -2.53 -2.95
N SER A 33 -1.50 -1.78 -3.34
CA SER A 33 -1.69 -1.34 -4.72
C SER A 33 -1.47 0.16 -4.83
N TRP A 34 -0.83 0.57 -5.92
CA TRP A 34 -0.61 1.98 -6.20
C TRP A 34 -0.74 2.26 -7.70
N LEU A 35 -1.17 3.47 -8.01
CA LEU A 35 -1.11 4.01 -9.36
C LEU A 35 -0.61 5.45 -9.33
N VAL A 36 0.03 5.87 -10.42
CA VAL A 36 0.55 7.22 -10.55
C VAL A 36 -0.25 7.99 -11.58
N VAL A 37 -0.74 9.16 -11.18
CA VAL A 37 -1.43 10.11 -12.05
C VAL A 37 -0.50 11.28 -12.35
N ASP A 38 -0.25 11.52 -13.64
CA ASP A 38 0.36 12.75 -14.11
C ASP A 38 -0.71 13.84 -14.19
N LEU A 39 -0.64 14.80 -13.27
CA LEU A 39 -1.60 15.91 -13.17
C LEU A 39 -1.47 16.90 -14.34
N ALA A 40 -0.29 17.01 -14.96
CA ALA A 40 -0.11 17.90 -16.10
C ALA A 40 -0.82 17.39 -17.35
N ASN A 41 -0.89 16.05 -17.50
CA ASN A 41 -1.49 15.40 -18.67
C ASN A 41 -2.85 14.73 -18.38
N ASN A 42 -3.28 14.73 -17.11
CA ASN A 42 -4.48 14.05 -16.62
C ASN A 42 -4.54 12.56 -17.05
N LYS A 43 -3.45 11.83 -16.82
CA LYS A 43 -3.32 10.42 -17.23
C LYS A 43 -2.70 9.56 -16.15
N VAL A 44 -3.17 8.31 -16.07
CA VAL A 44 -2.50 7.27 -15.30
C VAL A 44 -1.27 6.80 -16.08
N VAL A 45 -0.09 6.91 -15.49
CA VAL A 45 1.20 6.61 -16.14
C VAL A 45 1.85 5.33 -15.63
N ALA A 46 1.42 4.83 -14.47
CA ALA A 46 1.85 3.56 -13.90
C ALA A 46 0.77 2.99 -12.98
N VAL A 47 0.68 1.67 -12.92
CA VAL A 47 -0.19 0.91 -12.02
C VAL A 47 0.57 -0.31 -11.59
N GLN A 48 0.51 -0.63 -10.30
CA GLN A 48 1.10 -1.84 -9.75
C GLN A 48 0.23 -2.36 -8.61
N GLN A 49 0.05 -3.66 -8.59
CA GLN A 49 -0.57 -4.39 -7.48
C GLN A 49 0.48 -5.35 -6.92
N ASN A 50 0.78 -5.21 -5.64
CA ASN A 50 1.73 -6.08 -4.94
C ASN A 50 0.97 -6.90 -3.88
N LEU A 51 1.11 -8.23 -3.96
CA LEU A 51 0.74 -9.09 -2.85
C LEU A 51 1.79 -8.97 -1.75
N VAL A 52 1.33 -8.97 -0.51
CA VAL A 52 2.15 -8.83 0.69
C VAL A 52 1.98 -10.09 1.52
N LYS A 53 3.08 -10.70 1.96
CA LYS A 53 3.05 -11.83 2.90
C LYS A 53 2.79 -11.30 4.32
N PRO A 54 1.65 -11.62 4.96
CA PRO A 54 1.41 -11.31 6.36
C PRO A 54 2.44 -11.97 7.28
N ARG A 55 2.81 -11.32 8.38
CA ARG A 55 3.69 -11.94 9.38
C ARG A 55 3.01 -13.09 10.11
N SER A 56 1.69 -13.05 10.23
CA SER A 56 0.89 -14.13 10.81
C SER A 56 0.76 -15.38 9.91
N CYS A 57 1.19 -15.30 8.64
CA CYS A 57 0.99 -16.36 7.65
C CYS A 57 1.78 -17.66 7.97
N ASP A 58 2.86 -17.56 8.75
CA ASP A 58 3.66 -18.72 9.14
C ASP A 58 3.08 -19.49 10.35
N VAL A 59 1.98 -18.99 10.95
CA VAL A 59 1.42 -19.51 12.20
C VAL A 59 0.07 -20.23 12.03
N ASN A 60 -0.78 -19.82 11.08
CA ASN A 60 -2.16 -20.34 10.94
C ASN A 60 -2.51 -20.70 9.48
N GLU A 61 -3.39 -21.68 9.27
CA GLU A 61 -3.93 -22.10 7.96
C GLU A 61 -5.22 -21.37 7.55
N ASN A 62 -5.61 -20.31 8.28
CA ASN A 62 -6.81 -19.52 7.96
C ASN A 62 -6.54 -18.04 8.22
N VAL A 63 -5.63 -17.47 7.43
CA VAL A 63 -4.98 -16.18 7.71
C VAL A 63 -5.82 -14.99 7.24
N ILE A 64 -6.72 -15.21 6.28
CA ILE A 64 -7.45 -14.14 5.59
C ILE A 64 -8.96 -14.27 5.72
N SER A 65 -9.63 -13.13 5.81
CA SER A 65 -11.08 -13.02 5.89
C SER A 65 -11.77 -13.54 4.62
N GLU A 66 -13.06 -13.85 4.73
CA GLU A 66 -13.86 -14.31 3.59
C GLU A 66 -13.90 -13.27 2.47
N SER A 67 -14.03 -11.98 2.81
CA SER A 67 -13.98 -10.86 1.85
C SER A 67 -12.68 -10.85 1.04
N CYS A 68 -11.51 -11.12 1.65
CA CYS A 68 -10.25 -11.22 0.92
C CYS A 68 -10.26 -12.34 -0.13
N ARG A 69 -10.89 -13.48 0.19
CA ARG A 69 -10.96 -14.64 -0.70
C ARG A 69 -11.94 -14.43 -1.85
N THR A 70 -13.12 -13.90 -1.55
CA THR A 70 -14.23 -13.84 -2.50
C THR A 70 -14.21 -12.56 -3.34
N GLU A 71 -13.96 -11.40 -2.74
CA GLU A 71 -14.01 -10.11 -3.43
C GLU A 71 -12.70 -9.79 -4.14
N TYR A 72 -11.56 -10.12 -3.52
CA TYR A 72 -10.23 -9.82 -4.06
C TYR A 72 -9.55 -11.02 -4.72
N GLY A 73 -10.14 -12.22 -4.62
CA GLY A 73 -9.61 -13.42 -5.26
C GLY A 73 -8.26 -13.88 -4.71
N ILE A 74 -7.93 -13.52 -3.46
CA ILE A 74 -6.62 -13.79 -2.86
C ILE A 74 -6.63 -15.19 -2.25
N SER A 75 -5.67 -16.03 -2.66
CA SER A 75 -5.43 -17.33 -2.04
C SER A 75 -4.26 -17.27 -1.05
N GLU A 76 -4.32 -18.12 -0.01
CA GLU A 76 -3.22 -18.20 0.96
C GLU A 76 -1.91 -18.70 0.33
N GLU A 77 -1.99 -19.54 -0.69
CA GLU A 77 -0.82 -20.01 -1.42
C GLU A 77 -0.11 -18.84 -2.11
N GLN A 78 -0.85 -17.88 -2.67
CA GLN A 78 -0.26 -16.67 -3.24
C GLN A 78 0.43 -15.82 -2.17
N LEU A 79 -0.18 -15.67 -0.99
CA LEU A 79 0.40 -14.89 0.12
C LEU A 79 1.64 -15.57 0.72
N LYS A 80 1.66 -16.90 0.83
CA LYS A 80 2.84 -17.65 1.29
C LYS A 80 4.06 -17.44 0.40
N ASN A 81 3.83 -17.23 -0.90
CA ASN A 81 4.87 -16.98 -1.90
C ASN A 81 5.12 -15.47 -2.16
N ALA A 82 4.36 -14.59 -1.52
CA ALA A 82 4.54 -13.15 -1.63
C ALA A 82 5.76 -12.68 -0.82
N VAL A 83 6.12 -11.40 -1.00
CA VAL A 83 7.21 -10.76 -0.25
C VAL A 83 6.67 -10.03 0.98
N PRO A 84 7.46 -9.88 2.06
CA PRO A 84 7.07 -9.09 3.23
C PRO A 84 6.76 -7.63 2.89
N LEU A 85 5.94 -6.98 3.73
CA LEU A 85 5.53 -5.58 3.54
C LEU A 85 6.73 -4.64 3.37
N GLU A 86 7.77 -4.79 4.20
CA GLU A 86 8.98 -3.98 4.12
C GLU A 86 9.62 -3.99 2.72
N GLN A 87 9.65 -5.15 2.06
CA GLN A 87 10.22 -5.29 0.72
C GLN A 87 9.33 -4.63 -0.34
N VAL A 88 8.00 -4.69 -0.17
CA VAL A 88 7.07 -4.01 -1.08
C VAL A 88 7.21 -2.49 -0.99
N ILE A 89 7.34 -1.95 0.23
CA ILE A 89 7.57 -0.52 0.45
C ILE A 89 8.93 -0.09 -0.14
N ASP A 90 9.98 -0.90 0.03
CA ASP A 90 11.29 -0.64 -0.56
C ASP A 90 11.25 -0.66 -2.09
N GLN A 91 10.55 -1.64 -2.70
CA GLN A 91 10.38 -1.73 -4.14
C GLN A 91 9.64 -0.50 -4.70
N PHE A 92 8.54 -0.09 -4.07
CA PHE A 92 7.84 1.14 -4.45
C PHE A 92 8.77 2.35 -4.32
N SER A 93 9.48 2.49 -3.21
CA SER A 93 10.35 3.64 -2.94
C SER A 93 11.48 3.75 -3.95
N GLN A 94 12.12 2.63 -4.30
CA GLN A 94 13.14 2.58 -5.35
C GLN A 94 12.57 2.94 -6.72
N TRP A 95 11.38 2.45 -7.05
CA TRP A 95 10.70 2.78 -8.30
C TRP A 95 10.34 4.26 -8.38
N ALA A 96 9.72 4.81 -7.32
CA ALA A 96 9.32 6.20 -7.23
C ALA A 96 10.54 7.12 -7.33
N ARG A 97 11.63 6.74 -6.66
CA ARG A 97 12.92 7.40 -6.78
C ARG A 97 13.41 7.43 -8.23
N ALA A 98 13.50 6.28 -8.89
CA ALA A 98 14.04 6.18 -10.24
C ALA A 98 13.18 6.93 -11.28
N ARG A 99 11.85 6.93 -11.13
CA ARG A 99 10.93 7.43 -12.15
C ARG A 99 10.43 8.85 -11.87
N LEU A 100 10.02 9.13 -10.63
CA LEU A 100 9.42 10.41 -10.26
C LEU A 100 10.49 11.46 -9.90
N GLU A 101 11.66 11.07 -9.37
CA GLU A 101 12.78 12.03 -9.21
C GLU A 101 13.29 12.53 -10.54
N ALA A 102 13.46 11.63 -11.51
CA ALA A 102 13.95 11.98 -12.83
C ALA A 102 13.02 12.95 -13.58
N GLU A 103 11.70 12.81 -13.40
CA GLU A 103 10.71 13.58 -14.17
C GLU A 103 10.19 14.84 -13.45
N ALA A 104 10.22 14.89 -12.12
CA ALA A 104 9.62 15.96 -11.33
C ALA A 104 10.43 16.39 -10.09
N GLY A 105 11.71 16.03 -10.00
CA GLY A 105 12.56 16.39 -8.85
C GLY A 105 12.16 15.69 -7.55
N GLY A 106 11.35 14.63 -7.64
CA GLY A 106 11.10 13.67 -6.55
C GLY A 106 9.86 13.94 -5.75
N GLN A 107 9.20 15.07 -6.01
CA GLN A 107 8.02 15.44 -5.25
C GLN A 107 6.79 14.76 -5.82
N PHE A 108 6.18 13.93 -4.97
CA PHE A 108 4.84 13.37 -5.16
C PHE A 108 4.12 13.37 -3.81
N TYR A 109 2.81 13.25 -3.85
CA TYR A 109 1.99 13.03 -2.66
C TYR A 109 1.16 11.77 -2.84
N PHE A 110 0.96 11.05 -1.74
CA PHE A 110 -0.02 9.98 -1.72
C PHE A 110 -1.43 10.57 -1.68
N VAL A 111 -2.36 9.86 -2.32
CA VAL A 111 -3.79 10.11 -2.27
C VAL A 111 -4.46 8.80 -1.88
N THR A 112 -5.35 8.86 -0.89
CA THR A 112 -6.10 7.69 -0.44
C THR A 112 -7.60 7.97 -0.47
N ASP A 113 -8.40 6.92 -0.53
CA ASP A 113 -9.84 7.04 -0.35
C ASP A 113 -10.16 7.08 1.15
N GLY A 114 -10.17 8.29 1.70
CA GLY A 114 -10.24 8.51 3.14
C GLY A 114 -8.95 8.15 3.87
N GLN A 115 -8.98 8.31 5.20
CA GLN A 115 -7.77 8.21 6.04
C GLN A 115 -7.33 6.78 6.39
N LEU A 116 -8.22 5.79 6.20
CA LEU A 116 -8.04 4.44 6.76
C LEU A 116 -6.82 3.70 6.21
N PRO A 117 -6.51 3.73 4.89
CA PRO A 117 -5.38 2.97 4.37
C PRO A 117 -4.06 3.32 5.05
N LEU A 118 -3.75 4.61 5.22
CA LEU A 118 -2.51 5.01 5.86
C LEU A 118 -2.63 5.08 7.39
N ARG A 119 -3.59 5.84 7.93
CA ARG A 119 -3.63 6.12 9.38
C ARG A 119 -4.07 4.92 10.22
N GLN A 120 -4.94 4.06 9.68
CA GLN A 120 -5.55 2.96 10.44
C GLN A 120 -4.95 1.59 10.11
N ALA A 121 -4.52 1.36 8.87
CA ALA A 121 -3.90 0.10 8.47
C ALA A 121 -2.37 0.19 8.44
N LEU A 122 -1.79 0.93 7.48
CA LEU A 122 -0.35 0.84 7.19
C LEU A 122 0.54 1.42 8.31
N HIS A 123 0.21 2.59 8.87
CA HIS A 123 1.03 3.22 9.90
C HIS A 123 1.07 2.37 11.19
N PRO A 124 -0.07 1.89 11.75
CA PRO A 124 -0.04 0.99 12.90
C PRO A 124 0.71 -0.32 12.61
N GLU A 125 0.48 -0.94 11.44
CA GLU A 125 1.18 -2.16 11.06
C GLU A 125 2.70 -1.95 11.01
N ALA A 126 3.15 -0.87 10.37
CA ALA A 126 4.58 -0.54 10.28
C ALA A 126 5.21 -0.39 11.67
N VAL A 127 4.52 0.26 12.61
CA VAL A 127 4.98 0.38 14.01
C VAL A 127 5.05 -0.99 14.69
N ARG A 128 4.00 -1.82 14.59
CA ARG A 128 4.00 -3.17 15.19
C ARG A 128 5.12 -4.05 14.62
N HIS A 129 5.43 -3.88 13.34
CA HIS A 129 6.41 -4.69 12.63
C HIS A 129 7.84 -4.13 12.69
N GLY A 130 8.03 -2.93 13.24
CA GLY A 130 9.32 -2.25 13.27
C GLY A 130 9.80 -1.80 11.89
N ILE A 131 8.88 -1.52 10.96
CA ILE A 131 9.16 -1.06 9.61
C ILE A 131 9.27 0.47 9.63
N LEU A 132 10.41 0.99 9.18
CA LEU A 132 10.59 2.43 9.02
C LEU A 132 10.03 2.87 7.67
N LEU A 133 8.87 3.52 7.67
CA LEU A 133 8.30 4.06 6.44
C LEU A 133 9.08 5.31 5.98
N PRO A 134 9.32 5.47 4.67
CA PRO A 134 9.86 6.72 4.12
C PRO A 134 8.97 7.93 4.44
N ASP A 135 9.58 9.10 4.55
CA ASP A 135 8.92 10.37 4.92
C ASP A 135 7.67 10.69 4.06
N ALA A 136 7.71 10.34 2.77
CA ALA A 136 6.59 10.52 1.85
C ALA A 136 5.27 9.88 2.34
N PHE A 137 5.32 8.78 3.09
CA PHE A 137 4.12 8.09 3.62
C PHE A 137 3.41 8.86 4.74
N TYR A 138 4.00 9.95 5.24
CA TYR A 138 3.41 10.82 6.27
C TYR A 138 2.83 12.11 5.67
N HIS A 139 2.89 12.27 4.35
CA HIS A 139 2.40 13.43 3.61
C HIS A 139 1.44 13.00 2.50
N PHE A 140 0.15 13.01 2.80
CA PHE A 140 -0.90 12.52 1.90
C PHE A 140 -2.19 13.34 1.98
N PHE A 141 -3.01 13.20 0.95
CA PHE A 141 -4.39 13.70 0.90
C PHE A 141 -5.37 12.54 1.07
N ASP A 142 -6.37 12.72 1.93
CA ASP A 142 -7.47 11.78 2.15
C ASP A 142 -8.80 12.29 1.55
#